data_AF-A0A662KHP2-F1
#
_entry.id   AF-A0A662KHP2-F1
#
_cell.length_a   1.000
_cell.length_b   1.000
_cell.length_c   1.000
_cell.angle_alpha   90.00
_cell.angle_beta   90.00
_cell.angle_gamma   90.00
#
_symmetry.space_group_name_H-M   'P 1'
#
loop_
_entity.id
_entity.type
_entity.pdbx_description
1 polymer ?
#
loop_
_entity_poly.entity_id
_entity_poly.type
_entity_poly.pdbx_seq_one_letter_code
_entity_poly.pdbx_strand_id
1 'polypeptide(L)'
;SDALGKDPVIFSYILDYVERVEILKEGGKYRVGNIFLETPVKHVHGVETYGLNIYGKKLSVSLVSDTKYFEGLEDYYKGDVLILNVVRLEEKEGIDHLSLKDAEKIIEKNKPSLSILTHFGMTMLRAKPWEIADRLSKKLGVKVVAANDGMLINLDEYANKNLASH
;
A
#
# COMPACT_ATOMS: atom_id res chain seq x y z
N SER A 1 7.17 -20.24 -7.96
CA SER A 1 6.56 -19.14 -7.20
C SER A 1 6.02 -19.70 -5.90
N ASP A 2 6.10 -18.94 -4.82
CA ASP A 2 5.76 -19.40 -3.46
C ASP A 2 4.25 -19.72 -3.31
N ALA A 3 3.39 -19.17 -4.17
CA ALA A 3 1.95 -19.36 -4.11
C ALA A 3 1.39 -20.55 -4.93
N LEU A 4 2.03 -20.93 -6.05
CA LEU A 4 1.51 -21.91 -7.03
C LEU A 4 2.47 -23.10 -7.24
N GLY A 5 3.49 -23.23 -6.39
CA GLY A 5 4.55 -24.24 -6.50
C GLY A 5 4.14 -25.63 -5.99
N LYS A 6 5.16 -26.41 -5.59
CA LYS A 6 5.02 -27.82 -5.21
C LYS A 6 4.31 -28.05 -3.87
N ASP A 7 4.15 -27.01 -3.06
CA ASP A 7 3.32 -26.92 -1.86
C ASP A 7 2.59 -25.56 -1.87
N PRO A 8 1.50 -25.42 -2.64
CA PRO A 8 0.88 -24.13 -2.86
C PRO A 8 0.07 -23.70 -1.64
N VAL A 9 0.20 -22.42 -1.25
CA VAL A 9 -0.68 -21.81 -0.25
C VAL A 9 -2.13 -21.74 -0.78
N ILE A 10 -2.29 -21.70 -2.11
CA ILE A 10 -3.59 -21.78 -2.78
C ILE A 10 -3.89 -23.24 -3.11
N PHE A 11 -4.89 -23.81 -2.44
CA PHE A 11 -5.34 -25.17 -2.76
C PHE A 11 -5.86 -25.24 -4.21
N SER A 12 -5.50 -26.32 -4.91
CA SER A 12 -5.82 -26.49 -6.34
C SER A 12 -7.31 -26.37 -6.65
N TYR A 13 -8.19 -26.85 -5.77
CA TYR A 13 -9.64 -26.76 -5.98
C TYR A 13 -10.16 -25.32 -6.05
N ILE A 14 -9.46 -24.34 -5.45
CA ILE A 14 -9.86 -22.93 -5.49
C ILE A 14 -9.72 -22.37 -6.90
N LEU A 15 -8.78 -22.92 -7.69
CA LEU A 15 -8.50 -22.47 -9.05
C LEU A 15 -9.70 -22.70 -10.00
N ASP A 16 -10.55 -23.69 -9.70
CA ASP A 16 -11.75 -23.99 -10.49
C ASP A 16 -12.91 -22.99 -10.25
N TYR A 17 -12.83 -22.17 -9.19
CA TYR A 17 -13.87 -21.19 -8.84
C TYR A 17 -13.58 -19.77 -9.35
N VAL A 18 -12.39 -19.52 -9.90
CA VAL A 18 -11.99 -18.20 -10.40
C VAL A 18 -12.04 -18.17 -11.93
N GLU A 19 -12.42 -17.02 -12.49
CA GLU A 19 -12.46 -16.83 -13.95
C GLU A 19 -11.09 -17.01 -14.60
N ARG A 20 -10.03 -16.52 -13.93
CA ARG A 20 -8.64 -16.66 -14.36
C ARG A 20 -7.68 -16.45 -13.19
N VAL A 21 -6.44 -16.90 -13.40
CA VAL A 21 -5.30 -16.68 -12.50
C VAL A 21 -4.22 -15.94 -13.28
N GLU A 22 -3.74 -14.82 -12.71
CA GLU A 22 -2.69 -14.00 -13.30
C GLU A 22 -1.48 -13.99 -12.36
N ILE A 23 -0.28 -14.17 -12.92
CA ILE A 23 0.97 -14.10 -12.16
C ILE A 23 1.51 -12.67 -12.25
N LEU A 24 1.57 -12.02 -11.10
CA LEU A 24 2.12 -10.68 -10.96
C LEU A 24 3.64 -10.68 -11.21
N LYS A 25 4.15 -9.64 -11.88
CA LYS A 25 5.57 -9.47 -12.22
C LYS A 25 5.96 -8.00 -12.09
N GLU A 26 7.24 -7.74 -11.93
CA GLU A 26 7.76 -6.36 -11.93
C GLU A 26 7.43 -5.64 -13.25
N GLY A 27 6.96 -4.39 -13.16
CA GLY A 27 6.47 -3.60 -14.29
C GLY A 27 5.18 -4.11 -14.93
N GLY A 28 4.54 -5.12 -14.32
CA GLY A 28 3.32 -5.75 -14.81
C GLY A 28 2.13 -4.78 -14.82
N LYS A 29 1.28 -4.92 -15.85
CA LYS A 29 0.03 -4.17 -16.00
C LYS A 29 -1.12 -5.13 -16.21
N TYR A 30 -2.19 -4.94 -15.45
CA TYR A 30 -3.33 -5.85 -15.41
C TYR A 30 -4.65 -5.08 -15.41
N ARG A 31 -5.73 -5.77 -15.76
CA ARG A 31 -7.07 -5.21 -15.75
C ARG A 31 -8.07 -6.19 -15.15
N VAL A 32 -8.92 -5.68 -14.27
CA VAL A 32 -10.06 -6.43 -13.69
C VAL A 32 -11.30 -5.55 -13.88
N GLY A 33 -12.17 -5.92 -14.82
CA GLY A 33 -13.30 -5.08 -15.20
C GLY A 33 -12.88 -3.68 -15.67
N ASN A 34 -13.28 -2.66 -14.92
CA ASN A 34 -12.97 -1.25 -15.17
C ASN A 34 -11.80 -0.70 -14.34
N ILE A 35 -11.09 -1.55 -13.59
CA ILE A 35 -9.95 -1.18 -12.75
C ILE A 35 -8.66 -1.60 -13.45
N PHE A 36 -7.69 -0.68 -13.52
CA PHE A 36 -6.33 -0.98 -13.97
C PHE A 36 -5.41 -1.15 -12.77
N LEU A 37 -4.49 -2.09 -12.86
CA LEU A 37 -3.56 -2.46 -11.80
C LEU A 37 -2.14 -2.47 -12.35
N GLU A 38 -1.18 -1.98 -11.58
CA GLU A 38 0.24 -2.07 -11.89
C GLU A 38 1.04 -2.56 -10.68
N THR A 39 2.07 -3.37 -10.94
CA THR A 39 3.08 -3.82 -9.98
C THR A 39 4.41 -3.17 -10.34
N PRO A 40 4.63 -1.91 -9.93
CA PRO A 40 5.62 -1.04 -10.56
C PRO A 40 7.08 -1.49 -10.33
N VAL A 41 7.36 -2.02 -9.14
CA VAL A 41 8.73 -2.39 -8.71
C VAL A 41 8.67 -3.58 -7.77
N LYS A 42 9.67 -4.46 -7.84
CA LYS A 42 9.83 -5.55 -6.87
C LYS A 42 10.26 -4.99 -5.51
N HIS A 43 9.58 -5.41 -4.45
CA HIS A 43 9.89 -5.01 -3.10
C HIS A 43 11.12 -5.75 -2.54
N VAL A 44 11.80 -5.10 -1.60
CA VAL A 44 12.90 -5.70 -0.83
C VAL A 44 12.28 -6.43 0.36
N HIS A 45 12.05 -7.73 0.21
CA HIS A 45 11.45 -8.59 1.22
C HIS A 45 11.92 -10.05 1.05
N GLY A 46 11.71 -10.89 2.07
CA GLY A 46 12.21 -12.28 2.10
C GLY A 46 11.65 -13.21 1.02
N VAL A 47 10.58 -12.78 0.34
CA VAL A 47 9.92 -13.48 -0.77
C VAL A 47 9.53 -12.49 -1.87
N GLU A 48 9.21 -12.99 -3.05
CA GLU A 48 8.74 -12.15 -4.17
C GLU A 48 7.48 -11.37 -3.78
N THR A 49 7.63 -10.06 -3.65
CA THR A 49 6.60 -9.15 -3.11
C THR A 49 6.49 -7.92 -4.00
N TYR A 50 5.26 -7.44 -4.19
CA TYR A 50 4.95 -6.25 -4.97
C TYR A 50 3.93 -5.39 -4.22
N GLY A 51 4.08 -4.07 -4.29
CA GLY A 51 2.97 -3.16 -4.06
C GLY A 51 2.09 -3.05 -5.31
N LEU A 52 1.00 -2.30 -5.19
CA LEU A 52 0.02 -2.13 -6.26
C LEU A 52 -0.29 -0.65 -6.47
N ASN A 53 -0.32 -0.20 -7.73
CA ASN A 53 -1.06 0.98 -8.11
C ASN A 53 -2.38 0.56 -8.73
N ILE A 54 -3.48 1.09 -8.19
CA ILE A 54 -4.84 0.77 -8.58
C ILE A 54 -5.46 2.04 -9.14
N TYR A 55 -5.84 2.02 -10.41
CA TYR A 55 -6.42 3.17 -11.09
C TYR A 55 -7.92 2.93 -11.28
N GLY A 56 -8.71 3.72 -10.55
CA GLY A 56 -10.14 3.86 -10.77
C GLY A 56 -10.45 5.00 -11.74
N LYS A 57 -11.75 5.28 -11.93
CA LYS A 57 -12.19 6.33 -12.85
C LYS A 57 -11.91 7.77 -12.34
N LYS A 58 -11.96 7.98 -11.02
CA LYS A 58 -11.90 9.32 -10.40
C LYS A 58 -10.71 9.52 -9.47
N LEU A 59 -10.10 8.43 -9.03
CA LEU A 59 -9.00 8.43 -8.07
C LEU A 59 -8.14 7.19 -8.28
N SER A 60 -6.92 7.28 -7.79
CA SER A 60 -5.92 6.22 -7.77
C SER A 60 -5.55 5.87 -6.32
N VAL A 61 -5.28 4.59 -6.09
CA VAL A 61 -4.84 4.06 -4.79
C VAL A 61 -3.50 3.37 -4.99
N SER A 62 -2.49 3.77 -4.22
CA SER A 62 -1.22 3.04 -4.14
C SER A 62 -1.15 2.28 -2.83
N LEU A 63 -0.98 0.96 -2.91
CA LEU A 63 -0.68 0.08 -1.80
C LEU A 63 0.82 -0.22 -1.79
N VAL A 64 1.52 0.29 -0.79
CA VAL A 64 2.88 -0.12 -0.47
C VAL A 64 2.78 -1.25 0.55
N SER A 65 2.81 -2.48 0.02
CA SER A 65 2.90 -3.71 0.79
C SER A 65 4.26 -3.86 1.47
N ASP A 66 4.51 -5.01 2.10
CA ASP A 66 5.74 -5.23 2.87
C ASP A 66 7.00 -5.03 2.03
N THR A 67 7.89 -4.16 2.51
CA THR A 67 9.20 -3.88 1.93
C THR A 67 10.08 -3.14 2.92
N LYS A 68 11.39 -3.36 2.84
CA LYS A 68 12.37 -2.40 3.32
C LYS A 68 12.30 -1.13 2.47
N TYR A 69 12.50 0.03 3.09
CA TYR A 69 12.66 1.26 2.32
C TYR A 69 13.94 1.21 1.47
N PHE A 70 13.85 1.68 0.22
CA PHE A 70 14.98 1.94 -0.66
C PHE A 70 14.77 3.30 -1.35
N GLU A 71 15.86 3.92 -1.77
CA GLU A 71 15.80 5.24 -2.39
C GLU A 71 14.96 5.21 -3.68
N GLY A 72 14.01 6.14 -3.79
CA GLY A 72 13.08 6.22 -4.93
C GLY A 72 11.83 5.37 -4.78
N LEU A 73 11.64 4.63 -3.68
CA LEU A 73 10.41 3.86 -3.44
C LEU A 73 9.15 4.72 -3.62
N GLU A 74 9.16 5.94 -3.10
CA GLU A 74 8.03 6.86 -3.18
C GLU A 74 7.69 7.28 -4.63
N ASP A 75 8.63 7.18 -5.57
CA ASP A 75 8.38 7.55 -6.97
C ASP A 75 7.49 6.54 -7.71
N TYR A 76 7.41 5.32 -7.20
CA TYR A 76 6.59 4.26 -7.75
C TYR A 76 5.13 4.30 -7.26
N TYR A 77 4.83 5.01 -6.17
CA TYR A 77 3.54 4.95 -5.48
C TYR A 77 2.93 6.34 -5.29
N LYS A 78 2.30 6.88 -6.35
CA LYS A 78 1.82 8.27 -6.45
C LYS A 78 0.30 8.42 -6.40
N GLY A 79 -0.40 7.43 -5.87
CA GLY A 79 -1.85 7.44 -5.80
C GLY A 79 -2.41 8.62 -4.98
N ASP A 80 -3.62 9.06 -5.32
CA ASP A 80 -4.37 10.05 -4.54
C ASP A 80 -4.58 9.56 -3.09
N VAL A 81 -4.68 8.24 -2.93
CA VAL A 81 -4.74 7.55 -1.65
C VAL A 81 -3.53 6.62 -1.52
N LEU A 82 -2.78 6.74 -0.42
CA LEU A 82 -1.69 5.82 -0.08
C LEU A 82 -2.11 4.90 1.05
N ILE A 83 -1.89 3.60 0.88
CA ILE A 83 -1.98 2.59 1.95
C ILE A 83 -0.56 2.09 2.19
N LEU A 84 -0.07 2.22 3.42
CA LEU A 84 1.32 1.96 3.78
C LEU A 84 1.36 0.92 4.90
N ASN A 85 2.02 -0.21 4.64
CA ASN A 85 2.36 -1.17 5.69
C ASN A 85 3.49 -0.60 6.56
N VAL A 86 3.18 -0.19 7.79
CA VAL A 86 4.12 0.44 8.74
C VAL A 86 4.22 -0.39 10.00
N VAL A 87 5.20 -1.28 10.04
CA VAL A 87 5.30 -2.28 11.11
C VAL A 87 5.84 -1.67 12.40
N ARG A 88 6.71 -0.65 12.32
CA ARG A 88 7.51 -0.17 13.46
C ARG A 88 7.66 1.35 13.48
N LEU A 89 7.92 1.91 14.66
CA LEU A 89 8.23 3.34 14.80
C LEU A 89 9.57 3.73 14.18
N GLU A 90 10.58 2.90 14.45
CA GLU A 90 11.96 3.15 14.08
C GLU A 90 12.47 1.99 13.24
N GLU A 91 13.40 2.30 12.34
CA GLU A 91 14.15 1.32 11.58
C GLU A 91 14.85 0.33 12.52
N LYS A 92 15.03 -0.91 12.05
CA LYS A 92 15.86 -1.89 12.74
C LYS A 92 16.54 -2.76 11.69
N GLU A 93 17.83 -2.94 11.92
CA GLU A 93 18.64 -3.81 11.09
C GLU A 93 18.09 -5.25 11.06
N GLY A 94 18.11 -5.86 9.87
CA GLY A 94 17.59 -7.20 9.65
C GLY A 94 16.06 -7.32 9.57
N ILE A 95 15.34 -6.21 9.42
CA ILE A 95 13.88 -6.22 9.23
C ILE A 95 13.54 -5.55 7.88
N ASP A 96 12.88 -6.30 7.00
CA ASP A 96 12.51 -5.86 5.66
C ASP A 96 11.08 -5.26 5.61
N HIS A 97 10.86 -4.23 6.45
CA HIS A 97 9.58 -3.50 6.53
C HIS A 97 9.79 -2.00 6.75
N LEU A 98 8.81 -1.19 6.35
CA LEU A 98 8.83 0.25 6.57
C LEU A 98 8.69 0.61 8.05
N SER A 99 9.44 1.64 8.44
CA SER A 99 9.26 2.38 9.68
C SER A 99 8.30 3.57 9.50
N LEU A 100 7.92 4.21 10.61
CA LEU A 100 7.14 5.44 10.58
C LEU A 100 7.88 6.57 9.86
N LYS A 101 9.22 6.63 9.99
CA LYS A 101 10.05 7.63 9.30
C LYS A 101 10.04 7.44 7.79
N ASP A 102 10.08 6.19 7.33
CA ASP A 102 9.98 5.88 5.90
C ASP A 102 8.61 6.28 5.35
N ALA A 103 7.54 5.96 6.10
CA ALA A 103 6.19 6.35 5.74
C ALA A 103 6.05 7.89 5.68
N GLU A 104 6.60 8.61 6.66
CA GLU A 104 6.64 10.08 6.65
C GLU A 104 7.30 10.61 5.37
N LYS A 105 8.47 10.09 5.00
CA LYS A 105 9.20 10.50 3.79
C LYS A 105 8.39 10.29 2.51
N ILE A 106 7.73 9.14 2.39
CA ILE A 106 6.86 8.81 1.24
C ILE A 106 5.68 9.81 1.17
N ILE A 107 5.01 10.04 2.30
CA ILE A 107 3.84 10.92 2.36
C ILE A 107 4.23 12.37 2.09
N GLU A 108 5.36 12.84 2.63
CA GLU A 108 5.84 14.22 2.46
C GLU A 108 6.16 14.52 0.99
N LYS A 109 6.79 13.57 0.28
CA LYS A 109 7.09 13.72 -1.14
C LYS A 109 5.84 13.65 -2.03
N ASN A 110 4.93 12.72 -1.76
CA ASN A 110 3.79 12.48 -2.65
C ASN A 110 2.56 13.35 -2.34
N LYS A 111 2.43 13.86 -1.11
CA LYS A 111 1.31 14.70 -0.63
C LYS A 111 -0.08 14.18 -1.07
N PRO A 112 -0.41 12.91 -0.77
CA PRO A 112 -1.70 12.35 -1.16
C PRO A 112 -2.87 13.05 -0.45
N SER A 113 -4.07 12.91 -1.02
CA SER A 113 -5.31 13.38 -0.39
C SER A 113 -5.62 12.61 0.89
N LEU A 114 -5.19 11.33 0.96
CA LEU A 114 -5.32 10.48 2.13
C LEU A 114 -4.15 9.49 2.23
N SER A 115 -3.56 9.37 3.42
CA SER A 115 -2.65 8.27 3.78
C SER A 115 -3.25 7.40 4.87
N ILE A 116 -3.23 6.09 4.68
CA ILE A 116 -3.71 5.07 5.61
C ILE A 116 -2.50 4.24 6.04
N LEU A 117 -2.15 4.31 7.33
CA LEU A 117 -1.12 3.47 7.92
C LEU A 117 -1.75 2.16 8.40
N THR A 118 -1.15 1.02 8.10
CA THR A 118 -1.65 -0.31 8.49
C THR A 118 -0.51 -1.29 8.78
N HIS A 119 -0.82 -2.58 8.98
CA HIS A 119 0.12 -3.67 9.24
C HIS A 119 1.00 -3.39 10.48
N PHE A 120 0.38 -2.91 11.56
CA PHE A 120 1.09 -2.48 12.76
C PHE A 120 1.70 -3.64 13.54
N GLY A 121 3.01 -3.60 13.72
CA GLY A 121 3.69 -4.42 14.70
C GLY A 121 3.42 -3.95 16.13
N MET A 122 3.83 -4.76 17.11
CA MET A 122 3.56 -4.49 18.53
C MET A 122 4.08 -3.13 19.04
N THR A 123 5.17 -2.62 18.46
CA THR A 123 5.72 -1.31 18.85
C THR A 123 4.82 -0.16 18.40
N MET A 124 4.27 -0.24 17.18
CA MET A 124 3.29 0.73 16.67
C MET A 124 2.00 0.68 17.49
N LEU A 125 1.46 -0.51 17.76
CA LEU A 125 0.24 -0.68 18.54
C LEU A 125 0.36 -0.08 19.95
N ARG A 126 1.45 -0.37 20.66
CA ARG A 126 1.72 0.20 22.00
C ARG A 126 1.88 1.71 21.98
N ALA A 127 2.37 2.26 20.87
CA ALA A 127 2.56 3.69 20.69
C ALA A 127 1.30 4.41 20.17
N LYS A 128 0.15 3.73 20.15
CA LYS A 128 -1.15 4.28 19.78
C LYS A 128 -1.14 4.88 18.36
N PRO A 129 -1.29 4.05 17.32
CA PRO A 129 -1.09 4.48 15.94
C PRO A 129 -2.03 5.62 15.52
N TRP A 130 -3.21 5.76 16.14
CA TRP A 130 -4.11 6.89 15.89
C TRP A 130 -3.56 8.24 16.37
N GLU A 131 -2.88 8.30 17.52
CA GLU A 131 -2.21 9.52 18.01
C GLU A 131 -0.98 9.86 17.14
N ILE A 132 -0.29 8.84 16.61
CA ILE A 132 0.80 9.02 15.66
C ILE A 132 0.29 9.58 14.34
N ALA A 133 -0.76 8.98 13.77
CA ALA A 133 -1.37 9.42 12.52
C ALA A 133 -1.86 10.87 12.63
N ASP A 134 -2.52 11.26 13.73
CA ASP A 134 -2.96 12.64 13.95
C ASP A 134 -1.77 13.63 14.01
N ARG A 135 -0.70 13.29 14.72
CA ARG A 135 0.52 14.11 14.75
C ARG A 135 1.16 14.24 13.37
N LEU A 136 1.23 13.14 12.63
CA LEU A 136 1.79 13.14 11.27
C LEU A 136 0.93 13.97 10.31
N SER A 137 -0.39 13.86 10.44
CA SER A 137 -1.35 14.65 9.66
C SER A 137 -1.17 16.15 9.90
N LYS A 138 -1.02 16.58 11.16
CA LYS A 138 -0.75 17.97 11.54
C LYS A 138 0.61 18.45 11.03
N LYS A 139 1.64 17.62 11.13
CA LYS A 139 3.01 17.95 10.70
C LYS A 139 3.10 18.15 9.19
N LEU A 140 2.50 17.27 8.41
CA LEU A 140 2.62 17.24 6.95
C LEU A 140 1.54 18.06 6.23
N GLY A 141 0.47 18.47 6.93
CA GLY A 141 -0.63 19.22 6.33
C GLY A 141 -1.50 18.38 5.38
N VAL A 142 -1.43 17.05 5.46
CA VAL A 142 -2.25 16.10 4.67
C VAL A 142 -3.02 15.17 5.59
N LYS A 143 -4.11 14.56 5.12
CA LYS A 143 -4.90 13.64 5.94
C LYS A 143 -4.15 12.32 6.13
N VAL A 144 -3.84 11.97 7.37
CA VAL A 144 -3.26 10.67 7.72
C VAL A 144 -4.17 9.98 8.75
N VAL A 145 -4.43 8.68 8.56
CA VAL A 145 -5.23 7.85 9.46
C VAL A 145 -4.52 6.53 9.76
N ALA A 146 -4.79 5.96 10.93
CA ALA A 146 -4.39 4.61 11.27
C ALA A 146 -5.56 3.65 11.04
N ALA A 147 -5.32 2.57 10.29
CA ALA A 147 -6.31 1.53 10.06
C ALA A 147 -6.68 0.81 11.35
N ASN A 148 -7.92 0.34 11.42
CA ASN A 148 -8.42 -0.57 12.45
C ASN A 148 -9.34 -1.60 11.80
N ASP A 149 -9.53 -2.73 12.48
CA ASP A 149 -10.34 -3.81 11.95
C ASP A 149 -11.80 -3.36 11.78
N GLY A 150 -12.36 -3.59 10.59
CA GLY A 150 -13.70 -3.14 10.23
C GLY A 150 -13.80 -1.66 9.82
N MET A 151 -12.69 -0.93 9.73
CA MET A 151 -12.69 0.44 9.24
C MET A 151 -13.20 0.52 7.80
N LEU A 152 -14.19 1.38 7.57
CA LEU A 152 -14.71 1.71 6.24
C LEU A 152 -14.35 3.15 5.91
N ILE A 153 -13.82 3.37 4.70
CA ILE A 153 -13.46 4.69 4.20
C ILE A 153 -14.19 4.92 2.89
N ASN A 154 -14.92 6.03 2.82
CA ASN A 154 -15.53 6.48 1.58
C ASN A 154 -14.50 7.23 0.73
N LEU A 155 -13.98 6.57 -0.31
CA LEU A 155 -12.94 7.17 -1.16
C LEU A 155 -13.44 8.33 -2.03
N ASP A 156 -14.75 8.44 -2.27
CA ASP A 156 -15.33 9.55 -3.05
C ASP A 156 -15.09 10.92 -2.39
N GLU A 157 -14.88 10.97 -1.07
CA GLU A 157 -14.55 12.20 -0.33
C GLU A 157 -13.15 12.72 -0.66
N TYR A 158 -12.28 11.85 -1.18
CA TYR A 158 -10.89 12.14 -1.53
C TYR A 158 -10.66 12.20 -3.03
N ALA A 159 -11.69 11.92 -3.83
CA ALA A 159 -11.61 12.10 -5.27
C ALA A 159 -11.44 13.60 -5.59
N ASN A 160 -10.43 13.91 -6.40
CA ASN A 160 -10.23 15.26 -6.90
C ASN A 160 -11.48 15.70 -7.69
N LYS A 161 -12.21 16.70 -7.17
CA LYS A 161 -13.41 17.27 -7.83
C LYS A 161 -13.14 17.89 -9.22
N ASN A 162 -11.87 17.97 -9.62
CA ASN A 162 -11.42 18.57 -10.87
C ASN A 162 -11.07 17.56 -11.99
N LEU A 163 -11.25 16.25 -11.79
CA LEU A 163 -10.98 15.25 -12.85
C LEU A 163 -12.20 14.94 -13.74
N ALA A 164 -13.25 15.75 -13.69
CA ALA A 164 -14.38 15.68 -14.62
C ALA A 164 -14.10 16.43 -15.93
N SER A 165 -12.97 16.14 -16.59
CA SER A 165 -12.73 16.56 -17.97
C SER A 165 -11.44 15.92 -18.47
N HIS A 166 -11.54 14.69 -19.00
CA HIS A 166 -10.80 14.18 -20.16
C HIS A 166 -11.49 12.91 -20.68
#